data_AF-A0AA35RDD2-F1
#
_entry.id   AF-A0AA35RDD2-F1
#
_cell.length_a   1.000
_cell.length_b   1.000
_cell.length_c   1.000
_cell.angle_alpha   90.00
_cell.angle_beta   90.00
_cell.angle_gamma   90.00
#
_symmetry.space_group_name_H-M   'P 1'
#
loop_
_entity.id
_entity.type
_entity.pdbx_description
1 polymer ?
#
loop_
_entity_poly.entity_id
_entity_poly.type
_entity_poly.pdbx_seq_one_letter_code
_entity_poly.pdbx_strand_id
1 'polypeptide(L)'
;NLGSSFGDVIWTDETSVQLESHRRFHCYKKGQKPRYKPRPKHPVKVHVWAGISRRGATGVCIFEGIMTASVYIKILEEFLVPFIRDVYPSGHEFMQDNDPKHTSRQAKEFFSQHSINWWRTPPESPDANPIENLWHELKEYIRRVTKPKRKEELVSGILRFWSTVTPSKCQKYISHLDKVIPEMIRVNGEATGF
;
A
#
# COMPACT_ATOMS: atom_id res chain seq x y z
N ASN A 1 6.11 -10.43 -25.81
CA ASN A 1 6.39 -11.47 -24.81
C ASN A 1 5.91 -11.02 -23.44
N LEU A 2 4.60 -11.08 -23.18
CA LEU A 2 4.01 -10.80 -21.86
C LEU A 2 4.01 -12.10 -20.99
N GLY A 3 5.17 -12.76 -20.97
CA GLY A 3 5.37 -14.05 -20.30
C GLY A 3 6.30 -13.95 -19.08
N SER A 4 6.50 -12.75 -18.54
CA SER A 4 7.35 -12.50 -17.38
C SER A 4 6.52 -12.66 -16.11
N SER A 5 6.83 -13.71 -15.34
CA SER A 5 6.54 -13.78 -13.91
C SER A 5 6.75 -12.41 -13.27
N PHE A 6 5.81 -11.91 -12.45
CA PHE A 6 5.97 -10.69 -11.64
C PHE A 6 7.06 -10.86 -10.55
N GLY A 7 8.17 -11.53 -10.86
CA GLY A 7 9.25 -11.90 -9.96
C GLY A 7 10.08 -10.71 -9.53
N ASP A 8 10.29 -9.76 -10.45
CA ASP A 8 11.15 -8.60 -10.25
C ASP A 8 10.39 -7.27 -10.23
N VAL A 9 9.07 -7.33 -10.06
CA VAL A 9 8.22 -6.15 -9.90
C VAL A 9 8.14 -5.73 -8.43
N ILE A 10 8.37 -4.44 -8.19
CA ILE A 10 8.18 -3.75 -6.92
C ILE A 10 6.88 -2.97 -7.01
N TRP A 11 5.91 -3.37 -6.20
CA TRP A 11 4.58 -2.78 -6.12
C TRP A 11 4.53 -1.81 -4.95
N THR A 12 4.20 -0.55 -5.20
CA THR A 12 4.07 0.48 -4.15
C THR A 12 2.70 1.11 -4.15
N ASP A 13 2.32 1.64 -2.99
CA ASP A 13 1.07 2.37 -2.82
C ASP A 13 1.05 3.19 -1.51
N GLU A 14 0.06 4.06 -1.37
CA GLU A 14 -0.25 4.78 -0.14
C GLU A 14 -1.58 4.37 0.49
N THR A 15 -1.60 4.21 1.82
CA THR A 15 -2.84 4.01 2.55
C THR A 15 -2.99 4.95 3.73
N SER A 16 -4.24 5.26 4.09
CA SER A 16 -4.56 6.04 5.30
C SER A 16 -5.03 5.11 6.40
N VAL A 17 -4.44 5.24 7.60
CA VAL A 17 -4.86 4.50 8.80
C VAL A 17 -5.34 5.49 9.85
N GLN A 18 -6.58 5.29 10.30
CA GLN A 18 -7.22 6.16 11.29
C GLN A 18 -7.21 5.51 12.68
N LEU A 19 -7.08 6.34 13.70
CA LEU A 19 -7.29 5.94 15.09
C LEU A 19 -8.79 5.66 15.31
N GLU A 20 -9.21 4.42 15.09
CA GLU A 20 -10.59 4.02 15.34
C GLU A 20 -10.83 3.79 16.84
N SER A 21 -11.54 4.72 17.49
CA SER A 21 -11.94 4.60 18.90
C SER A 21 -13.27 3.84 19.14
N HIS A 22 -13.81 3.14 18.13
CA HIS A 22 -15.20 2.67 18.16
C HIS A 22 -15.40 1.19 17.81
N ARG A 23 -16.27 0.51 18.58
CA ARG A 23 -16.93 -0.74 18.17
C ARG A 23 -17.92 -0.41 17.04
N ARG A 24 -17.78 -1.04 15.87
CA ARG A 24 -18.72 -0.90 14.72
C ARG A 24 -20.08 -1.57 14.96
N PHE A 25 -20.20 -2.44 15.95
CA PHE A 25 -21.44 -3.13 16.29
C PHE A 25 -22.14 -2.46 17.47
N HIS A 26 -23.38 -2.04 17.24
CA HIS A 26 -24.28 -1.52 18.25
C HIS A 26 -25.43 -2.52 18.45
N CYS A 27 -25.41 -3.25 19.56
CA CYS A 27 -26.57 -4.03 19.98
C CYS A 27 -27.44 -3.14 20.87
N TYR A 28 -28.72 -2.99 20.51
CA TYR A 28 -29.72 -2.30 21.31
C TYR A 28 -30.92 -3.22 21.54
N LYS A 29 -31.57 -3.08 22.70
CA LYS A 29 -32.81 -3.81 22.98
C LYS A 29 -33.91 -3.28 22.04
N LYS A 30 -34.79 -4.17 21.55
CA LYS A 30 -35.96 -3.82 20.73
C LYS A 30 -36.78 -2.74 21.46
N GLY A 31 -36.98 -1.58 20.82
CA GLY A 31 -37.68 -0.43 21.38
C GLY A 31 -36.78 0.68 21.97
N GLN A 32 -35.47 0.50 22.05
CA GLN A 32 -34.54 1.58 22.42
C GLN A 32 -33.91 2.23 21.18
N LYS A 33 -33.81 3.58 21.19
CA LYS A 33 -33.09 4.31 20.15
C LYS A 33 -31.58 4.02 20.27
N PRO A 34 -30.87 3.77 19.16
CA PRO A 34 -29.42 3.60 19.19
C PRO A 34 -28.74 4.86 19.74
N ARG A 35 -27.87 4.69 20.76
CA ARG A 35 -26.98 5.76 21.23
C ARG A 35 -25.78 5.84 20.29
N TYR A 36 -25.80 6.79 19.37
CA TYR A 36 -24.63 7.12 18.55
C TYR A 36 -23.56 7.76 19.44
N LYS A 37 -22.35 7.19 19.46
CA LYS A 37 -21.20 7.92 19.99
C LYS A 37 -20.80 8.99 18.97
N PRO A 38 -20.58 10.25 19.38
CA PRO A 38 -20.17 11.30 18.47
C PRO A 38 -18.83 10.94 17.82
N ARG A 39 -18.73 11.09 16.50
CA ARG A 39 -17.46 10.97 15.79
C ARG A 39 -16.65 12.25 16.02
N PRO A 40 -15.35 12.16 16.38
CA PRO A 40 -14.49 13.33 16.40
C PRO A 40 -14.53 14.02 15.04
N LYS A 41 -14.65 15.35 15.01
CA LYS A 41 -14.67 16.16 13.78
C LYS A 41 -13.39 15.99 12.96
N HIS A 42 -12.27 15.69 13.63
CA HIS A 42 -10.98 15.38 13.03
C HIS A 42 -10.41 14.12 13.69
N PRO A 43 -10.67 12.91 13.15
CA PRO A 43 -10.05 11.70 13.65
C PRO A 43 -8.54 11.78 13.40
N VAL A 44 -7.74 11.39 14.40
CA VAL A 44 -6.29 11.26 14.24
C VAL A 44 -6.03 10.21 13.17
N LYS A 45 -5.35 10.59 12.10
CA LYS A 45 -5.00 9.72 10.97
C LYS A 45 -3.54 9.90 10.62
N VAL A 46 -2.93 8.82 10.13
CA VAL A 46 -1.60 8.85 9.52
C VAL A 46 -1.70 8.28 8.11
N HIS A 47 -0.81 8.75 7.25
CA HIS A 47 -0.60 8.20 5.92
C HIS A 47 0.61 7.27 5.95
N VAL A 48 0.55 6.20 5.17
CA VAL A 48 1.58 5.18 5.11
C VAL A 48 1.93 4.97 3.65
N TRP A 49 3.21 5.02 3.33
CA TRP A 49 3.75 4.59 2.03
C TRP A 49 4.64 3.37 2.26
N ALA A 50 4.53 2.36 1.41
CA ALA A 50 5.48 1.27 1.36
C ALA A 50 5.40 0.51 0.02
N GLY A 51 6.32 -0.44 -0.16
CA GLY A 51 6.36 -1.34 -1.29
C GLY A 51 6.56 -2.80 -0.91
N ILE A 52 6.09 -3.69 -1.79
CA ILE A 52 6.30 -5.13 -1.72
C ILE A 52 6.77 -5.70 -3.05
N SER A 53 7.52 -6.78 -2.98
CA SER A 53 8.01 -7.56 -4.11
C SER A 53 8.11 -9.04 -3.69
N ARG A 54 8.35 -9.95 -4.64
CA ARG A 54 8.54 -11.37 -4.27
C ARG A 54 9.76 -11.61 -3.38
N ARG A 55 10.70 -10.67 -3.35
CA ARG A 55 11.93 -10.77 -2.56
C ARG A 55 11.81 -10.13 -1.18
N GLY A 56 10.71 -9.43 -0.88
CA GLY A 56 10.49 -8.80 0.41
C GLY A 56 9.74 -7.48 0.30
N ALA A 57 9.73 -6.72 1.39
CA ALA A 57 9.09 -5.42 1.49
C ALA A 57 10.14 -4.32 1.64
N THR A 58 9.84 -3.12 1.15
CA THR A 58 10.64 -1.92 1.43
C THR A 58 10.55 -1.56 2.91
N GLY A 59 11.29 -0.54 3.34
CA GLY A 59 10.92 0.16 4.57
C GLY A 59 9.54 0.81 4.46
N VAL A 60 8.93 1.12 5.60
CA VAL A 60 7.62 1.77 5.66
C VAL A 60 7.77 3.23 6.10
N CYS A 61 7.25 4.15 5.29
CA CYS A 61 7.17 5.56 5.64
C CYS A 61 5.82 5.86 6.28
N ILE A 62 5.82 6.54 7.43
CA ILE A 62 4.61 7.00 8.10
C ILE A 62 4.69 8.52 8.20
N PHE A 63 3.69 9.21 7.66
CA PHE A 63 3.68 10.68 7.58
C PHE A 63 2.29 11.27 7.82
N GLU A 64 2.25 12.59 7.95
CA GLU A 64 1.03 13.37 8.13
C GLU A 64 0.93 14.47 7.08
N GLY A 65 -0.28 14.94 6.84
CA GLY A 65 -0.55 15.98 5.85
C GLY A 65 -0.63 15.43 4.43
N ILE A 66 -0.38 16.29 3.45
CA ILE A 66 -0.48 15.98 2.03
C ILE A 66 0.89 15.59 1.51
N MET A 67 0.97 14.47 0.77
CA MET A 67 2.19 14.09 0.08
C MET A 67 2.37 14.98 -1.16
N THR A 68 3.29 15.93 -1.07
CA THR A 68 3.72 16.73 -2.24
C THR A 68 4.73 15.94 -3.07
N ALA A 69 4.98 16.36 -4.32
CA ALA A 69 6.00 15.72 -5.16
C ALA A 69 7.39 15.69 -4.49
N SER A 70 7.75 16.74 -3.75
CA SER A 70 9.04 16.78 -3.02
C SER A 70 9.09 15.83 -1.83
N VAL A 71 7.96 15.64 -1.12
CA VAL A 71 7.89 14.64 -0.03
C VAL A 71 7.96 13.24 -0.62
N TYR A 72 7.25 13.00 -1.72
CA TYR A 72 7.28 11.73 -2.44
C TYR A 72 8.71 11.35 -2.88
N ILE A 73 9.46 12.27 -3.48
CA ILE A 73 10.86 12.02 -3.88
C ILE A 73 11.74 11.62 -2.69
N LYS A 74 11.60 12.32 -1.55
CA LYS A 74 12.34 11.98 -0.32
C LYS A 74 12.00 10.57 0.16
N ILE A 75 10.73 10.18 0.08
CA ILE A 75 10.29 8.83 0.44
C ILE A 75 10.97 7.79 -0.47
N LEU A 76 11.02 8.04 -1.78
CA LEU A 76 11.70 7.12 -2.69
C LEU A 76 13.20 7.02 -2.41
N GLU A 77 13.86 8.16 -2.17
CA GLU A 77 15.28 8.23 -1.86
C GLU A 77 15.62 7.47 -0.56
N GLU A 78 14.78 7.60 0.47
CA GLU A 78 15.01 6.97 1.77
C GLU A 78 14.64 5.48 1.79
N PHE A 79 13.56 5.07 1.13
CA PHE A 79 12.98 3.73 1.29
C PHE A 79 13.03 2.86 0.04
N LEU A 80 12.92 3.43 -1.16
CA LEU A 80 12.89 2.65 -2.41
C LEU A 80 14.30 2.42 -2.96
N VAL A 81 15.11 3.47 -3.08
CA VAL A 81 16.43 3.41 -3.70
C VAL A 81 17.36 2.42 -2.97
N PRO A 82 17.48 2.44 -1.63
CA PRO A 82 18.28 1.44 -0.91
C PRO A 82 17.76 0.01 -1.14
N PHE A 83 16.44 -0.17 -1.14
CA PHE A 83 15.82 -1.47 -1.37
C PHE A 83 16.13 -2.01 -2.77
N ILE A 84 16.04 -1.19 -3.82
CA ILE A 84 16.41 -1.57 -5.18
C ILE A 84 17.88 -2.01 -5.24
N ARG A 85 18.78 -1.18 -4.69
CA ARG A 85 20.21 -1.44 -4.71
C ARG A 85 20.55 -2.78 -4.03
N ASP A 86 19.93 -3.04 -2.89
CA ASP A 86 20.28 -4.19 -2.05
C ASP A 86 19.59 -5.48 -2.52
N VAL A 87 18.37 -5.40 -3.07
CA VAL A 87 17.53 -6.57 -3.39
C VAL A 87 17.49 -6.89 -4.89
N TYR A 88 17.73 -5.90 -5.75
CA TYR A 88 17.59 -5.98 -7.20
C TYR A 88 18.81 -5.47 -7.99
N PRO A 89 20.03 -5.98 -7.72
CA PRO A 89 21.23 -5.54 -8.43
C PRO A 89 21.22 -5.87 -9.94
N SER A 90 20.44 -6.88 -10.35
CA SER A 90 20.31 -7.32 -11.75
C SER A 90 19.23 -6.58 -12.53
N GLY A 91 18.56 -5.59 -11.92
CA GLY A 91 17.42 -4.90 -12.49
C GLY A 91 16.11 -5.23 -11.77
N HIS A 92 15.15 -4.33 -11.91
CA HIS A 92 13.83 -4.41 -11.34
C HIS A 92 12.84 -3.76 -12.30
N GLU A 93 11.59 -3.86 -11.90
CA GLU A 93 10.45 -3.25 -12.53
C GLU A 93 9.67 -2.51 -11.42
N PHE A 94 9.30 -1.24 -11.64
CA PHE A 94 8.65 -0.40 -10.61
C PHE A 94 7.20 -0.05 -10.98
N MET A 95 6.25 -0.46 -10.13
CA MET A 95 4.83 -0.22 -10.28
C MET A 95 4.28 0.70 -9.19
N GLN A 96 3.49 1.68 -9.65
CA GLN A 96 2.66 2.58 -8.84
C GLN A 96 1.48 3.10 -9.68
N ASP A 97 0.56 3.83 -9.04
CA ASP A 97 -0.52 4.53 -9.75
C ASP A 97 0.00 5.73 -10.58
N ASN A 98 -0.90 6.29 -11.39
CA ASN A 98 -0.60 7.44 -12.25
C ASN A 98 -0.98 8.80 -11.63
N ASP A 99 -1.03 8.92 -10.30
CA ASP A 99 -1.32 10.20 -9.64
C ASP A 99 -0.39 11.31 -10.20
N PRO A 100 -0.90 12.54 -10.42
CA PRO A 100 -0.09 13.68 -10.85
C PRO A 100 1.24 13.85 -10.10
N LYS A 101 1.31 13.50 -8.81
CA LYS A 101 2.55 13.58 -8.02
C LYS A 101 3.60 12.56 -8.48
N HIS A 102 3.16 11.35 -8.80
CA HIS A 102 3.98 10.22 -9.26
C HIS A 102 4.45 10.41 -10.71
N THR A 103 3.67 11.13 -11.51
CA THR A 103 3.96 11.40 -12.93
C THR A 103 4.52 12.80 -13.20
N SER A 104 4.81 13.55 -12.13
CA SER A 104 5.36 14.90 -12.18
C SER A 104 6.73 14.93 -12.88
N ARG A 105 7.13 16.12 -13.37
CA ARG A 105 8.46 16.28 -13.99
C ARG A 105 9.58 15.89 -13.04
N GLN A 106 9.49 16.31 -11.77
CA GLN A 106 10.49 16.02 -10.76
C GLN A 106 10.59 14.50 -10.48
N ALA A 107 9.46 13.79 -10.42
CA ALA A 107 9.47 12.34 -10.24
C ALA A 107 10.12 11.61 -11.43
N LYS A 108 9.80 12.04 -12.66
CA LYS A 108 10.40 11.47 -13.89
C LYS A 108 11.91 11.72 -13.98
N GLU A 109 12.36 12.93 -13.64
CA GLU A 109 13.78 13.26 -13.55
C GLU A 109 14.47 12.39 -12.50
N PHE A 110 13.85 12.21 -11.33
CA PHE A 110 14.37 11.34 -10.27
C PHE A 110 14.49 9.87 -10.71
N PHE A 111 13.48 9.33 -11.39
CA PHE A 111 13.52 7.97 -11.94
C PHE A 111 14.67 7.80 -12.93
N SER A 112 14.87 8.77 -13.82
CA SER A 112 15.98 8.76 -14.77
C SER A 112 17.34 8.81 -14.07
N GLN A 113 17.48 9.63 -13.03
CA GLN A 113 18.74 9.78 -12.28
C GLN A 113 19.12 8.50 -11.51
N HIS A 114 18.12 7.79 -10.97
CA HIS A 114 18.33 6.59 -10.16
C HIS A 114 18.16 5.28 -10.95
N SER A 115 18.00 5.35 -12.28
CA SER A 115 17.73 4.19 -13.14
C SER A 115 16.54 3.33 -12.64
N ILE A 116 15.49 3.99 -12.15
CA ILE A 116 14.26 3.32 -11.70
C ILE A 116 13.43 2.99 -12.94
N ASN A 117 13.20 1.69 -13.16
CA ASN A 117 12.49 1.17 -14.32
C ASN A 117 10.97 1.24 -14.10
N TRP A 118 10.43 2.46 -14.08
CA TRP A 118 9.00 2.72 -13.99
C TRP A 118 8.34 2.63 -15.36
N TRP A 119 7.20 1.94 -15.45
CA TRP A 119 6.29 2.06 -16.61
C TRP A 119 4.98 2.71 -16.22
N ARG A 120 4.42 3.44 -17.17
CA ARG A 120 3.08 4.01 -17.03
C ARG A 120 2.05 2.90 -17.18
N THR A 121 1.23 2.71 -16.14
CA THR A 121 0.10 1.77 -16.18
C THR A 121 -1.08 2.37 -16.97
N PRO A 122 -2.02 1.56 -17.48
CA PRO A 122 -3.26 2.07 -18.05
C PRO A 122 -4.09 2.85 -17.00
N PRO A 123 -4.90 3.85 -17.38
CA PRO A 123 -5.62 4.72 -16.45
C PRO A 123 -6.67 4.05 -15.53
N GLU A 124 -6.95 2.74 -15.68
CA GLU A 124 -8.05 2.05 -14.98
C GLU A 124 -7.65 0.65 -14.48
N SER A 125 -6.48 0.52 -13.86
CA SER A 125 -6.06 -0.76 -13.23
C SER A 125 -5.93 -0.71 -11.69
N PRO A 126 -6.84 -0.03 -10.93
CA PRO A 126 -6.72 0.04 -9.47
C PRO A 126 -6.86 -1.33 -8.79
N ASP A 127 -7.57 -2.29 -9.39
CA ASP A 127 -7.84 -3.60 -8.80
C ASP A 127 -6.66 -4.59 -8.88
N ALA A 128 -5.52 -4.20 -9.43
CA ALA A 128 -4.40 -5.10 -9.71
C ALA A 128 -3.15 -4.87 -8.82
N ASN A 129 -3.21 -4.05 -7.77
CA ASN A 129 -2.07 -3.84 -6.88
C ASN A 129 -2.09 -4.83 -5.68
N PRO A 130 -1.14 -5.78 -5.57
CA PRO A 130 -1.16 -6.82 -4.55
C PRO A 130 -0.99 -6.27 -3.12
N ILE A 131 -0.45 -5.05 -2.98
CA ILE A 131 -0.25 -4.41 -1.67
C ILE A 131 -1.56 -4.02 -1.00
N GLU A 132 -2.66 -3.87 -1.74
CA GLU A 132 -3.98 -3.56 -1.19
C GLU A 132 -4.43 -4.63 -0.18
N ASN A 133 -4.19 -5.91 -0.50
CA ASN A 133 -4.45 -7.02 0.43
C ASN A 133 -3.63 -6.88 1.72
N LEU A 134 -2.40 -6.40 1.63
CA LEU A 134 -1.56 -6.15 2.79
C LEU A 134 -2.06 -4.93 3.60
N TRP A 135 -2.60 -3.91 2.94
CA TRP A 135 -3.28 -2.79 3.61
C TRP A 135 -4.53 -3.21 4.36
N HIS A 136 -5.33 -4.11 3.79
CA HIS A 136 -6.47 -4.70 4.48
C HIS A 136 -6.03 -5.44 5.74
N GLU A 137 -4.98 -6.27 5.66
CA GLU A 137 -4.45 -6.97 6.82
C GLU A 137 -3.86 -6.03 7.87
N LEU A 138 -3.12 -4.99 7.45
CA LEU A 138 -2.60 -3.96 8.35
C LEU A 138 -3.74 -3.30 9.12
N LYS A 139 -4.77 -2.83 8.43
CA LYS A 139 -5.93 -2.16 9.06
C LYS A 139 -6.66 -3.10 10.03
N GLU A 140 -6.81 -4.38 9.67
CA GLU A 140 -7.40 -5.38 10.57
C GLU A 140 -6.51 -5.69 11.79
N TYR A 141 -5.19 -5.76 11.62
CA TYR A 141 -4.24 -5.91 12.72
C TYR A 141 -4.29 -4.72 13.68
N ILE A 142 -4.30 -3.50 13.16
CA ILE A 142 -4.44 -2.29 13.97
C ILE A 142 -5.75 -2.33 14.76
N ARG A 143 -6.85 -2.72 14.11
CA ARG A 143 -8.18 -2.77 14.73
C ARG A 143 -8.33 -3.85 15.79
N ARG A 144 -7.79 -5.05 15.57
CA ARG A 144 -8.04 -6.23 16.42
C ARG A 144 -6.93 -6.48 17.44
N VAL A 145 -5.69 -6.22 17.06
CA VAL A 145 -4.50 -6.53 17.86
C VAL A 145 -3.97 -5.28 18.55
N THR A 146 -3.59 -4.25 17.79
CA THR A 146 -2.96 -3.05 18.38
C THR A 146 -3.94 -2.26 19.25
N LYS A 147 -5.18 -2.04 18.76
CA LYS A 147 -6.23 -1.24 19.42
C LYS A 147 -5.70 0.09 19.99
N PRO A 148 -5.04 0.91 19.17
CA PRO A 148 -4.36 2.09 19.65
C PRO A 148 -5.36 3.12 20.20
N LYS A 149 -4.98 3.77 21.31
CA LYS A 149 -5.69 4.90 21.92
C LYS A 149 -4.98 6.23 21.66
N ARG A 150 -3.70 6.17 21.30
CA ARG A 150 -2.84 7.31 20.99
C ARG A 150 -2.14 7.12 19.65
N LYS A 151 -1.66 8.21 19.08
CA LYS A 151 -0.99 8.19 17.78
C LYS A 151 0.31 7.38 17.83
N GLU A 152 1.06 7.48 18.91
CA GLU A 152 2.34 6.78 19.09
C GLU A 152 2.14 5.26 19.10
N GLU A 153 1.03 4.80 19.69
CA GLU A 153 0.62 3.40 19.68
C GLU A 153 0.19 2.94 18.28
N LEU A 154 -0.46 3.82 17.52
CA LEU A 154 -0.84 3.55 16.12
C LEU A 154 0.41 3.38 15.25
N VAL A 155 1.35 4.32 15.33
CA VAL A 155 2.64 4.28 14.62
C VAL A 155 3.41 3.01 15.00
N SER A 156 3.53 2.73 16.30
CA SER A 156 4.21 1.52 16.79
C SER A 156 3.50 0.23 16.33
N GLY A 157 2.17 0.24 16.21
CA GLY A 157 1.38 -0.85 15.66
C GLY A 157 1.68 -1.11 14.18
N ILE A 158 1.79 -0.04 13.38
CA ILE A 158 2.11 -0.13 11.95
C ILE A 158 3.51 -0.71 11.77
N LEU A 159 4.51 -0.19 12.51
CA LEU A 159 5.89 -0.69 12.46
C LEU A 159 5.98 -2.17 12.86
N ARG A 160 5.29 -2.58 13.94
CA ARG A 160 5.25 -3.99 14.36
C ARG A 160 4.58 -4.90 13.35
N PHE A 161 3.49 -4.46 12.71
CA PHE A 161 2.89 -5.22 11.63
C PHE A 161 3.88 -5.35 10.47
N TRP A 162 4.51 -4.26 10.07
CA TRP A 162 5.44 -4.23 8.94
C TRP A 162 6.65 -5.15 9.16
N SER A 163 7.16 -5.25 10.39
CA SER A 163 8.25 -6.19 10.71
C SER A 163 7.85 -7.68 10.57
N THR A 164 6.56 -7.99 10.42
CA THR A 164 6.08 -9.36 10.16
C THR A 164 5.90 -9.66 8.67
N VAL A 165 6.12 -8.67 7.79
CA VAL A 165 5.98 -8.84 6.34
C VAL A 165 7.22 -9.53 5.79
N THR A 166 7.12 -10.84 5.59
CA THR A 166 8.21 -11.67 5.07
C THR A 166 8.13 -11.84 3.55
N PRO A 167 9.24 -12.22 2.88
CA PRO A 167 9.22 -12.54 1.45
C PRO A 167 8.16 -13.61 1.08
N SER A 168 7.99 -14.64 1.92
CA SER A 168 6.96 -15.67 1.72
C SER A 168 5.54 -15.07 1.71
N LYS A 169 5.27 -14.11 2.61
CA LYS A 169 3.99 -13.40 2.64
C LYS A 169 3.79 -12.56 1.38
N CYS A 170 4.81 -11.82 0.94
CA CYS A 170 4.75 -11.05 -0.31
C CYS A 170 4.50 -11.94 -1.54
N GLN A 171 5.21 -13.05 -1.65
CA GLN A 171 5.04 -14.02 -2.74
C GLN A 171 3.61 -14.56 -2.81
N LYS A 172 2.97 -14.81 -1.66
CA LYS A 172 1.57 -15.26 -1.62
C LYS A 172 0.62 -14.26 -2.29
N TYR A 173 0.74 -12.96 -2.00
CA TYR A 173 -0.13 -11.95 -2.63
C TYR A 173 0.19 -11.76 -4.11
N ILE A 174 1.47 -11.73 -4.48
CA ILE A 174 1.88 -11.51 -5.87
C ILE A 174 1.49 -12.72 -6.74
N SER A 175 1.58 -13.94 -6.23
CA SER A 175 1.18 -15.15 -6.97
C SER A 175 -0.33 -15.20 -7.25
N HIS A 176 -1.15 -14.42 -6.52
CA HIS A 176 -2.56 -14.29 -6.85
C HIS A 176 -2.75 -13.53 -8.17
N LEU A 177 -1.93 -12.51 -8.45
CA LEU A 177 -2.01 -11.74 -9.69
C LEU A 177 -1.64 -12.57 -10.93
N ASP A 178 -0.73 -13.52 -10.80
CA ASP A 178 -0.41 -14.47 -11.89
C ASP A 178 -1.67 -15.18 -12.42
N LYS A 179 -2.69 -15.34 -11.57
CA LYS A 179 -3.98 -15.95 -11.92
C LYS A 179 -5.00 -14.92 -12.40
N VAL A 180 -5.05 -13.77 -11.74
CA VAL A 180 -6.07 -12.74 -12.00
C VAL A 180 -5.78 -11.97 -13.29
N ILE A 181 -4.53 -11.63 -13.59
CA ILE A 181 -4.20 -10.78 -14.75
C ILE A 181 -4.50 -11.47 -16.09
N PRO A 182 -4.16 -12.75 -16.32
CA PRO A 182 -4.59 -13.46 -17.52
C PRO A 182 -6.10 -13.50 -17.68
N GLU A 183 -6.83 -13.63 -16.58
CA GLU A 183 -8.29 -13.64 -16.58
C GLU A 183 -8.88 -12.24 -16.87
N MET A 184 -8.32 -11.17 -16.30
CA MET A 184 -8.68 -9.77 -16.60
C MET A 184 -8.47 -9.43 -18.08
N ILE A 185 -7.37 -9.92 -18.68
CA ILE A 185 -7.09 -9.78 -20.12
C ILE A 185 -8.13 -10.56 -20.94
N ARG A 186 -8.56 -11.74 -20.47
CA ARG A 186 -9.59 -12.56 -21.12
C ARG A 186 -10.97 -11.92 -21.10
N VAL A 187 -11.32 -11.20 -20.03
CA VAL A 187 -12.62 -10.52 -19.86
C VAL A 187 -12.62 -9.05 -20.32
N ASN A 188 -11.53 -8.58 -20.96
CA ASN A 188 -11.42 -7.25 -21.55
C ASN A 188 -11.75 -6.09 -20.58
N GLY A 189 -11.39 -6.23 -19.30
CA GLY A 189 -11.61 -5.20 -18.27
C GLY A 189 -12.97 -5.21 -17.57
N GLU A 190 -13.82 -6.21 -17.79
CA GLU A 190 -15.00 -6.42 -16.96
C GLU A 190 -14.63 -6.91 -15.54
N ALA A 191 -15.43 -6.57 -14.54
CA ALA A 191 -15.15 -6.87 -13.13
C ALA A 191 -14.95 -8.37 -12.91
N THR A 192 -13.72 -8.77 -12.58
CA THR A 192 -13.42 -10.14 -12.16
C THR A 192 -13.85 -10.31 -10.71
N GLY A 193 -14.82 -11.19 -10.45
CA GLY A 193 -15.40 -11.41 -9.11
C GLY A 193 -14.47 -12.14 -8.11
N PHE A 194 -13.25 -11.65 -7.92
CA PHE A 194 -12.26 -12.14 -6.96
C PHE A 194 -12.23 -11.29 -5.68
#